data_AF-A0A964R8U7-F1
#
_entry.id   AF-A0A964R8U7-F1
#
_cell.length_a   1.000
_cell.length_b   1.000
_cell.length_c   1.000
_cell.angle_alpha   90.00
_cell.angle_beta   90.00
_cell.angle_gamma   90.00
#
_symmetry.space_group_name_H-M   'P 1'
#
loop_
_entity.id
_entity.type
_entity.pdbx_description
1 polymer ?
#
loop_
_entity_poly.entity_id
_entity_poly.type
_entity_poly.pdbx_seq_one_letter_code
_entity_poly.pdbx_strand_id
1 'polypeptide(L)'
;MVPPILSREIRTRAKISRPWAAPDFRAGSRASVLVVVLWITAGLTALVLYFAASMGLELRASANRAADVAAGQAIEGAARYVGWALAQFATNGMMTTNSQFVCQALPIGESRVWILGRNPAAAESGLNQLVFNLQDESGRLNLNRANSNALSMLPGMSTELAAAIVDWRSTNGTLELGYSSLGYEAKRSPFETVDELRWVQGITLDHLFGDDRNQNGILDPDERSLTGSLSSTPGLLDTTTVFSREPNFHADGTLLTNANTRAQIQGLLESSFGTGRSREILTRLGFTQGGGPGGGGGGGGAAATPNFPSLLRFYLTSGLSQDDFERIAPELCVTTNAYSYGRVNLNTANATVLTALFVGAGLAQEAAEGAASTLVRYREQNTTSLNSIAWMVTALGRDHQAVTTLAGRDLLTTKSFQYGADLVAVGPLGRGYRRVKFIFDISDGVPKILYRQDLSRLGWALGDRVREEIAQQIDR
;
A
#
# COMPACT_ATOMS: atom_id res chain seq x y z
N MET A 1 62.06 26.45 79.43
CA MET A 1 62.13 26.88 80.84
C MET A 1 61.78 25.67 81.69
N VAL A 2 62.78 25.16 82.41
CA VAL A 2 62.75 24.24 83.58
C VAL A 2 62.09 22.83 83.43
N PRO A 3 62.88 21.73 83.50
CA PRO A 3 62.45 20.32 83.67
C PRO A 3 62.45 19.95 85.19
N PRO A 4 62.80 18.75 85.69
CA PRO A 4 62.44 17.33 85.50
C PRO A 4 61.88 16.71 86.83
N ILE A 5 62.11 15.41 87.09
CA ILE A 5 62.25 14.66 88.38
C ILE A 5 61.34 13.40 88.35
N LEU A 6 61.78 12.22 87.88
CA LEU A 6 62.67 11.20 88.50
C LEU A 6 62.35 10.85 89.96
N SER A 7 61.83 9.64 90.19
CA SER A 7 62.16 8.85 91.39
C SER A 7 62.25 7.37 91.05
N ARG A 8 63.47 6.86 91.24
CA ARG A 8 63.92 5.45 91.19
C ARG A 8 63.17 4.58 92.21
N GLU A 9 63.06 3.28 91.93
CA GLU A 9 63.35 2.21 92.89
C GLU A 9 63.79 0.93 92.17
N ILE A 10 64.34 -0.01 92.96
CA ILE A 10 65.56 -0.77 92.71
C ILE A 10 65.31 -2.28 92.67
N ARG A 11 66.00 -2.96 91.73
CA ARG A 11 66.49 -4.37 91.66
C ARG A 11 65.65 -5.50 92.26
N THR A 12 65.55 -6.58 91.49
CA THR A 12 66.13 -7.89 91.87
C THR A 12 66.37 -8.78 90.64
N ARG A 13 67.53 -9.45 90.63
CA ARG A 13 68.00 -10.36 89.56
C ARG A 13 67.40 -11.75 89.75
N ALA A 14 66.94 -12.36 88.66
CA ALA A 14 66.92 -13.82 88.50
C ALA A 14 67.56 -14.18 87.16
N LYS A 15 68.70 -14.89 87.20
CA LYS A 15 69.29 -15.56 86.03
C LYS A 15 68.47 -16.83 85.80
N ILE A 16 67.77 -16.90 84.67
CA ILE A 16 67.13 -18.12 84.19
C ILE A 16 67.75 -18.49 82.84
N SER A 17 68.21 -19.73 82.79
CA SER A 17 68.81 -20.46 81.68
C SER A 17 68.01 -20.38 80.38
N ARG A 18 68.70 -20.11 79.28
CA ARG A 18 68.24 -20.53 77.93
C ARG A 18 68.43 -22.05 77.85
N PRO A 19 67.39 -22.83 77.49
CA PRO A 19 67.40 -23.36 76.13
C PRO A 19 66.00 -23.70 75.58
N TRP A 20 65.63 -23.13 74.43
CA TRP A 20 65.04 -23.86 73.29
C TRP A 20 64.90 -22.83 72.15
N ALA A 21 65.53 -23.12 71.01
CA ALA A 21 65.27 -22.35 69.80
C ALA A 21 63.87 -22.74 69.33
N ALA A 22 62.90 -21.84 69.49
CA ALA A 22 61.63 -21.97 68.79
C ALA A 22 61.92 -21.96 67.27
N PRO A 23 61.27 -22.82 66.48
CA PRO A 23 61.35 -22.70 65.03
C PRO A 23 60.74 -21.36 64.63
N ASP A 24 61.56 -20.48 64.04
CA ASP A 24 61.09 -19.29 63.34
C ASP A 24 60.23 -19.75 62.15
N PHE A 25 58.91 -19.82 62.36
CA PHE A 25 57.98 -19.82 61.24
C PHE A 25 58.04 -18.45 60.59
N ARG A 26 58.89 -18.31 59.55
CA ARG A 26 58.81 -17.21 58.59
C ARG A 26 57.45 -17.25 57.89
N ALA A 27 56.42 -16.67 58.51
CA ALA A 27 55.07 -16.55 57.97
C ALA A 27 54.86 -15.26 57.13
N GLY A 28 55.94 -14.57 56.74
CA GLY A 28 55.85 -13.23 56.10
C GLY A 28 55.98 -13.19 54.57
N SER A 29 56.45 -14.25 53.91
CA SER A 29 56.75 -14.22 52.46
C SER A 29 55.87 -15.13 51.60
N ARG A 30 55.07 -16.02 52.20
CA ARG A 30 54.11 -16.89 51.46
C ARG A 30 52.72 -16.26 51.31
N ALA A 31 52.33 -15.37 52.23
CA ALA A 31 51.02 -14.67 52.17
C ALA A 31 50.99 -13.56 51.10
N SER A 32 52.10 -12.84 50.88
CA SER A 32 52.18 -11.79 49.86
C SER A 32 52.11 -12.35 48.43
N VAL A 33 52.73 -13.51 48.17
CA VAL A 33 52.64 -14.23 46.89
C VAL A 33 51.20 -14.65 46.60
N LEU A 34 50.49 -15.18 47.59
CA LEU A 34 49.08 -15.57 47.45
C LEU A 34 48.20 -14.38 47.09
N VAL A 35 48.37 -13.23 47.77
CA VAL A 35 47.61 -12.01 47.49
C VAL A 35 47.89 -11.51 46.07
N VAL A 36 49.15 -11.45 45.64
CA VAL A 36 49.50 -11.04 44.27
C VAL A 36 48.90 -11.97 43.23
N VAL A 37 48.99 -13.30 43.42
CA VAL A 37 48.38 -14.28 42.51
C VAL A 37 46.85 -14.14 42.49
N LEU A 38 46.21 -13.90 43.63
CA LEU A 38 44.76 -13.71 43.69
C LEU A 38 44.32 -12.44 42.96
N TRP A 39 45.05 -11.33 43.09
CA TRP A 39 44.76 -10.11 42.33
C TRP A 39 45.00 -10.25 40.83
N ILE A 40 46.08 -10.93 40.43
CA ILE A 40 46.36 -11.21 39.01
C ILE A 40 45.28 -12.12 38.44
N THR A 41 44.92 -13.20 39.13
CA THR A 41 43.87 -14.13 38.67
C THR A 41 42.50 -13.49 38.65
N ALA A 42 42.16 -12.66 39.65
CA ALA A 42 40.93 -11.88 39.65
C ALA A 42 40.89 -10.88 38.48
N GLY A 43 41.97 -10.16 38.22
CA GLY A 43 42.09 -9.23 37.09
C GLY A 43 41.99 -9.93 35.73
N LEU A 44 42.67 -11.07 35.58
CA LEU A 44 42.58 -11.91 34.37
C LEU A 44 41.17 -12.47 34.17
N THR A 45 40.52 -12.93 35.24
CA THR A 45 39.13 -13.43 35.19
C THR A 45 38.17 -12.32 34.78
N ALA A 46 38.30 -11.11 35.35
CA ALA A 46 37.49 -9.97 34.97
C ALA A 46 37.68 -9.58 33.49
N LEU A 47 38.93 -9.58 33.01
CA LEU A 47 39.25 -9.30 31.61
C LEU A 47 38.65 -10.34 30.65
N VAL A 48 38.75 -11.63 31.00
CA VAL A 48 38.15 -12.73 30.23
C VAL A 48 36.64 -12.60 30.17
N LEU A 49 35.97 -12.31 31.30
CA LEU A 49 34.52 -12.09 31.34
C LEU A 49 34.10 -10.89 30.48
N TYR A 50 34.86 -9.79 30.54
CA TYR A 50 34.61 -8.61 29.71
C TYR A 50 34.70 -8.94 28.21
N PHE A 51 35.78 -9.60 27.77
CA PHE A 51 35.93 -9.98 26.37
C PHE A 51 34.91 -11.03 25.93
N ALA A 52 34.57 -12.01 26.78
CA ALA A 52 33.54 -12.99 26.47
C ALA A 52 32.16 -12.32 26.28
N ALA A 53 31.81 -11.36 27.13
CA ALA A 53 30.58 -10.60 26.99
C ALA A 53 30.58 -9.74 25.72
N SER A 54 31.68 -9.02 25.44
CA SER A 54 31.83 -8.19 24.24
C SER A 54 31.75 -9.04 22.96
N MET A 55 32.50 -10.13 22.87
CA MET A 55 32.45 -11.05 21.73
C MET A 55 31.07 -11.71 21.59
N GLY A 56 30.40 -12.01 22.70
CA GLY A 56 29.03 -12.52 22.69
C GLY A 56 28.03 -11.52 22.07
N LEU A 57 28.18 -10.23 22.37
CA LEU A 57 27.36 -9.17 21.75
C LEU A 57 27.70 -9.00 20.27
N GLU A 58 28.98 -9.01 19.90
CA GLU A 58 29.43 -8.93 18.50
C GLU A 58 28.91 -10.11 17.67
N LEU A 59 28.96 -11.34 18.19
CA LEU A 59 28.41 -12.51 17.53
C LEU A 59 26.89 -12.38 17.30
N ARG A 60 26.15 -11.87 18.29
CA ARG A 60 24.70 -11.63 18.15
C ARG A 60 24.40 -10.53 17.14
N ALA A 61 25.17 -9.43 17.17
CA ALA A 61 25.03 -8.33 16.21
C ALA A 61 25.34 -8.79 14.78
N SER A 62 26.42 -9.55 14.59
CA SER A 62 26.79 -10.14 13.30
C SER A 62 25.72 -11.12 12.79
N ALA A 63 25.19 -11.98 13.66
CA ALA A 63 24.12 -12.91 13.29
C ALA A 63 22.84 -12.16 12.88
N ASN A 64 22.45 -11.11 13.62
CA ASN A 64 21.31 -10.28 13.28
C ASN A 64 21.51 -9.55 11.95
N ARG A 65 22.72 -9.04 11.69
CA ARG A 65 23.06 -8.40 10.40
C ARG A 65 22.99 -9.39 9.24
N ALA A 66 23.49 -10.60 9.41
CA ALA A 66 23.38 -11.65 8.41
C ALA A 66 21.91 -12.00 8.12
N ALA A 67 21.10 -12.15 9.16
CA ALA A 67 19.67 -12.43 9.02
C ALA A 67 18.90 -11.27 8.37
N ASP A 68 19.27 -10.03 8.66
CA ASP A 68 18.71 -8.83 8.02
C ASP A 68 19.05 -8.74 6.52
N VAL A 69 20.28 -9.08 6.13
CA VAL A 69 20.66 -9.20 4.72
C VAL A 69 19.88 -10.33 4.04
N ALA A 70 19.70 -11.48 4.71
CA ALA A 70 18.89 -12.58 4.20
C ALA A 70 17.42 -12.17 3.99
N ALA A 71 16.82 -11.45 4.94
CA ALA A 71 15.48 -10.87 4.80
C ALA A 71 15.41 -9.90 3.61
N GLY A 72 16.43 -9.06 3.41
CA GLY A 72 16.54 -8.17 2.25
C GLY A 72 16.58 -8.92 0.91
N GLN A 73 17.36 -10.00 0.81
CA GLN A 73 17.37 -10.85 -0.39
C GLN A 73 16.04 -11.60 -0.58
N ALA A 74 15.39 -11.99 0.51
CA ALA A 74 14.07 -12.60 0.45
C ALA A 74 13.02 -11.64 -0.13
N ILE A 75 13.08 -10.35 0.19
CA ILE A 75 12.23 -9.32 -0.44
C ILE A 75 12.45 -9.29 -1.96
N GLU A 76 13.70 -9.30 -2.43
CA GLU A 76 13.99 -9.28 -3.88
C GLU A 76 13.52 -10.58 -4.58
N GLY A 77 13.62 -11.73 -3.89
CA GLY A 77 13.04 -12.98 -4.36
C GLY A 77 11.51 -12.92 -4.41
N ALA A 78 10.87 -12.33 -3.40
CA ALA A 78 9.43 -12.18 -3.33
C ALA A 78 8.90 -11.21 -4.40
N ALA A 79 9.63 -10.14 -4.73
CA ALA A 79 9.28 -9.25 -5.83
C ALA A 79 9.24 -9.99 -7.17
N ARG A 80 10.19 -10.91 -7.41
CA ARG A 80 10.18 -11.78 -8.61
C ARG A 80 9.02 -12.76 -8.59
N TYR A 81 8.72 -13.34 -7.43
CA TYR A 81 7.58 -14.23 -7.25
C TYR A 81 6.24 -13.52 -7.51
N VAL A 82 6.08 -12.29 -7.01
CA VAL A 82 4.90 -11.45 -7.31
C VAL A 82 4.82 -11.14 -8.80
N GLY A 83 5.95 -10.79 -9.43
CA GLY A 83 6.01 -10.62 -10.89
C GLY A 83 5.54 -11.87 -11.65
N TRP A 84 5.99 -13.06 -11.24
CA TRP A 84 5.49 -14.31 -11.81
C TRP A 84 3.99 -14.52 -11.56
N ALA A 85 3.50 -14.30 -10.34
CA ALA A 85 2.09 -14.48 -9.99
C ALA A 85 1.19 -13.54 -10.81
N LEU A 86 1.60 -12.28 -10.98
CA LEU A 86 0.89 -11.32 -11.83
C LEU A 86 0.88 -11.76 -13.30
N ALA A 87 2.03 -12.22 -13.84
CA ALA A 87 2.08 -12.71 -15.21
C ALA A 87 1.18 -13.94 -15.46
N GLN A 88 0.95 -14.77 -14.45
CA GLN A 88 0.12 -15.98 -14.55
C GLN A 88 -1.37 -15.71 -14.33
N PHE A 89 -1.71 -14.87 -13.35
CA PHE A 89 -3.08 -14.77 -12.84
C PHE A 89 -3.77 -13.43 -13.12
N ALA A 90 -3.02 -12.35 -13.34
CA ALA A 90 -3.57 -11.03 -13.61
C ALA A 90 -3.89 -10.83 -15.10
N THR A 91 -4.67 -11.76 -15.67
CA THR A 91 -5.04 -11.74 -17.09
C THR A 91 -6.28 -10.88 -17.34
N ASN A 92 -6.35 -10.22 -18.51
CA ASN A 92 -7.49 -9.41 -18.95
C ASN A 92 -7.90 -8.28 -17.99
N GLY A 93 -6.95 -7.81 -17.19
CA GLY A 93 -7.18 -6.76 -16.19
C GLY A 93 -8.03 -7.20 -15.01
N MET A 94 -8.18 -8.50 -14.72
CA MET A 94 -8.88 -8.93 -13.50
C MET A 94 -7.98 -8.78 -12.26
N MET A 95 -8.57 -8.39 -11.13
CA MET A 95 -7.86 -8.39 -9.85
C MET A 95 -7.56 -9.82 -9.41
N THR A 96 -6.34 -10.06 -8.92
CA THR A 96 -5.94 -11.37 -8.43
C THR A 96 -6.53 -11.66 -7.05
N THR A 97 -6.77 -12.93 -6.75
CA THR A 97 -7.21 -13.39 -5.43
C THR A 97 -6.09 -14.11 -4.68
N ASN A 98 -6.11 -14.04 -3.35
CA ASN A 98 -5.11 -14.67 -2.49
C ASN A 98 -5.14 -16.21 -2.48
N SER A 99 -6.12 -16.83 -3.15
CA SER A 99 -6.17 -18.28 -3.37
C SER A 99 -5.36 -18.75 -4.57
N GLN A 100 -4.97 -17.84 -5.47
CA GLN A 100 -4.23 -18.18 -6.69
C GLN A 100 -2.73 -18.37 -6.42
N PHE A 101 -2.19 -17.71 -5.40
CA PHE A 101 -0.78 -17.76 -5.04
C PHE A 101 -0.59 -17.55 -3.53
N VAL A 102 0.50 -18.10 -2.98
CA VAL A 102 0.84 -17.98 -1.56
C VAL A 102 1.16 -16.53 -1.21
N CYS A 103 0.38 -15.95 -0.29
CA CYS A 103 0.56 -14.58 0.22
C CYS A 103 1.09 -14.54 1.67
N GLN A 104 1.05 -15.66 2.39
CA GLN A 104 1.40 -15.75 3.80
C GLN A 104 2.53 -16.76 4.00
N ALA A 105 3.54 -16.38 4.79
CA ALA A 105 4.67 -17.22 5.15
C ALA A 105 5.35 -17.93 3.95
N LEU A 106 5.44 -17.23 2.81
CA LEU A 106 6.09 -17.70 1.60
C LEU A 106 7.57 -18.04 1.90
N PRO A 107 8.01 -19.30 1.73
CA PRO A 107 9.39 -19.66 1.98
C PRO A 107 10.30 -19.14 0.86
N ILE A 108 11.32 -18.35 1.21
CA ILE A 108 12.37 -17.91 0.29
C ILE A 108 13.72 -18.15 0.94
N GLY A 109 14.41 -19.20 0.50
CA GLY A 109 15.56 -19.73 1.22
C GLY A 109 15.19 -20.08 2.66
N GLU A 110 15.97 -19.59 3.61
CA GLU A 110 15.72 -19.75 5.05
C GLU A 110 14.81 -18.65 5.64
N SER A 111 14.35 -17.70 4.82
CA SER A 111 13.47 -16.61 5.24
C SER A 111 11.99 -16.93 4.96
N ARG A 112 11.12 -16.11 5.53
CA ARG A 112 9.67 -16.12 5.27
C ARG A 112 9.21 -14.75 4.83
N VAL A 113 8.31 -14.70 3.85
CA VAL A 113 7.75 -13.45 3.32
C VAL A 113 6.23 -13.45 3.38
N TRP A 114 5.65 -12.30 3.71
CA TRP A 114 4.22 -12.03 3.72
C TRP A 114 3.92 -10.87 2.78
N ILE A 115 2.78 -10.93 2.10
CA ILE A 115 2.26 -9.86 1.25
C ILE A 115 1.11 -9.21 2.00
N LEU A 116 1.35 -8.07 2.65
CA LEU A 116 0.33 -7.35 3.40
C LEU A 116 -0.71 -6.75 2.43
N GLY A 117 -1.97 -7.11 2.68
CA GLY A 117 -3.14 -6.62 1.95
C GLY A 117 -3.91 -5.57 2.72
N ARG A 118 -5.05 -5.19 2.14
CA ARG A 118 -6.09 -4.38 2.79
C ARG A 118 -7.40 -5.12 2.67
N ASN A 119 -8.21 -5.08 3.71
CA ASN A 119 -9.60 -5.48 3.63
C ASN A 119 -10.46 -4.22 3.47
N PRO A 120 -11.02 -3.94 2.28
CA PRO A 120 -11.85 -2.76 2.08
C PRO A 120 -13.12 -2.77 2.95
N ALA A 121 -13.52 -3.94 3.48
CA ALA A 121 -14.65 -4.12 4.39
C ALA A 121 -14.25 -4.20 5.88
N ALA A 122 -12.96 -4.07 6.23
CA ALA A 122 -12.52 -4.15 7.63
C ALA A 122 -13.10 -3.02 8.49
N ALA A 123 -13.29 -1.83 7.92
CA ALA A 123 -13.93 -0.71 8.61
C ALA A 123 -15.37 -1.04 9.04
N GLU A 124 -16.07 -1.92 8.32
CA GLU A 124 -17.44 -2.35 8.62
C GLU A 124 -17.49 -3.63 9.46
N SER A 125 -16.48 -4.50 9.32
CA SER A 125 -16.44 -5.81 9.99
C SER A 125 -16.02 -5.73 11.45
N GLY A 126 -15.31 -4.67 11.87
CA GLY A 126 -14.78 -4.50 13.24
C GLY A 126 -13.75 -5.56 13.66
N LEU A 127 -13.38 -6.48 12.75
CA LEU A 127 -12.41 -7.52 12.98
C LEU A 127 -11.01 -6.97 12.68
N ASN A 128 -10.21 -6.79 13.73
CA ASN A 128 -8.84 -6.34 13.66
C ASN A 128 -7.89 -7.47 13.22
N GLN A 129 -8.06 -7.95 11.98
CA GLN A 129 -7.30 -9.07 11.45
C GLN A 129 -6.48 -8.65 10.24
N LEU A 130 -5.18 -8.99 10.27
CA LEU A 130 -4.30 -8.84 9.12
C LEU A 130 -4.80 -9.67 7.94
N VAL A 131 -4.84 -9.02 6.78
CA VAL A 131 -5.16 -9.66 5.51
C VAL A 131 -3.91 -9.69 4.65
N PHE A 132 -3.71 -10.81 3.97
CA PHE A 132 -2.61 -10.99 3.04
C PHE A 132 -3.14 -11.08 1.61
N ASN A 133 -2.80 -10.09 0.79
CA ASN A 133 -3.11 -10.05 -0.65
C ASN A 133 -2.32 -8.92 -1.34
N LEU A 134 -2.27 -8.94 -2.66
CA LEU A 134 -1.94 -7.75 -3.45
C LEU A 134 -3.05 -6.71 -3.35
N GLN A 135 -2.68 -5.45 -3.55
CA GLN A 135 -3.57 -4.30 -3.46
C GLN A 135 -3.79 -3.71 -4.85
N ASP A 136 -5.02 -3.35 -5.18
CA ASP A 136 -5.34 -2.71 -6.46
C ASP A 136 -5.14 -1.19 -6.37
N GLU A 137 -4.21 -0.64 -7.15
CA GLU A 137 -4.02 0.82 -7.18
C GLU A 137 -5.19 1.53 -7.88
N SER A 138 -5.93 0.85 -8.78
CA SER A 138 -7.16 1.40 -9.37
C SER A 138 -8.32 1.40 -8.36
N GLY A 139 -8.20 0.75 -7.20
CA GLY A 139 -9.15 0.88 -6.10
C GLY A 139 -9.03 2.20 -5.31
N ARG A 140 -8.11 3.09 -5.70
CA ARG A 140 -7.81 4.36 -5.01
C ARG A 140 -8.05 5.57 -5.92
N LEU A 141 -8.21 6.76 -5.32
CA LEU A 141 -8.31 8.01 -6.09
C LEU A 141 -6.94 8.39 -6.66
N ASN A 142 -6.88 8.64 -7.97
CA ASN A 142 -5.65 9.11 -8.60
C ASN A 142 -5.42 10.60 -8.31
N LEU A 143 -4.35 10.91 -7.57
CA LEU A 143 -3.92 12.25 -7.20
C LEU A 143 -3.58 13.17 -8.35
N ASN A 144 -3.43 12.69 -9.58
CA ASN A 144 -3.20 13.51 -10.76
C ASN A 144 -4.48 13.75 -11.58
N ARG A 145 -5.59 13.09 -11.23
CA ARG A 145 -6.87 13.17 -11.95
C ARG A 145 -8.04 13.64 -11.09
N ALA A 146 -8.02 13.36 -9.79
CA ALA A 146 -9.06 13.79 -8.86
C ALA A 146 -9.17 15.32 -8.82
N ASN A 147 -10.39 15.86 -8.75
CA ASN A 147 -10.61 17.29 -8.55
C ASN A 147 -10.69 17.63 -7.05
N SER A 148 -10.76 18.92 -6.73
CA SER A 148 -10.82 19.40 -5.34
C SER A 148 -12.04 18.84 -4.61
N ASN A 149 -13.20 18.76 -5.27
CA ASN A 149 -14.43 18.24 -4.65
C ASN A 149 -14.31 16.76 -4.26
N ALA A 150 -13.63 15.94 -5.07
CA ALA A 150 -13.35 14.56 -4.70
C ALA A 150 -12.38 14.48 -3.52
N LEU A 151 -11.29 15.26 -3.58
CA LEU A 151 -10.25 15.25 -2.55
C LEU A 151 -10.75 15.75 -1.20
N SER A 152 -11.66 16.73 -1.17
CA SER A 152 -12.24 17.25 0.07
C SER A 152 -13.14 16.25 0.80
N MET A 153 -13.57 15.17 0.12
CA MET A 153 -14.36 14.10 0.73
C MET A 153 -13.53 13.01 1.39
N LEU A 154 -12.20 13.04 1.23
CA LEU A 154 -11.32 12.09 1.90
C LEU A 154 -11.21 12.44 3.40
N PRO A 155 -10.95 11.45 4.27
CA PRO A 155 -10.91 11.69 5.70
C PRO A 155 -9.81 12.70 6.09
N GLY A 156 -10.16 13.62 7.00
CA GLY A 156 -9.25 14.67 7.46
C GLY A 156 -8.99 15.79 6.44
N MET A 157 -9.62 15.76 5.27
CA MET A 157 -9.44 16.80 4.26
C MET A 157 -10.40 17.97 4.44
N SER A 158 -9.93 19.17 4.10
CA SER A 158 -10.75 20.37 3.94
C SER A 158 -10.77 20.82 2.48
N THR A 159 -11.66 21.74 2.15
CA THR A 159 -11.72 22.38 0.82
C THR A 159 -10.43 23.11 0.47
N GLU A 160 -9.79 23.73 1.47
CA GLU A 160 -8.54 24.47 1.32
C GLU A 160 -7.36 23.51 1.07
N LEU A 161 -7.27 22.41 1.82
CA LEU A 161 -6.25 21.39 1.61
C LEU A 161 -6.40 20.70 0.25
N ALA A 162 -7.64 20.39 -0.14
CA ALA A 162 -7.93 19.82 -1.46
C ALA A 162 -7.54 20.78 -2.59
N ALA A 163 -7.81 22.07 -2.44
CA ALA A 163 -7.38 23.10 -3.38
C ALA A 163 -5.84 23.21 -3.44
N ALA A 164 -5.15 23.15 -2.30
CA ALA A 164 -3.68 23.18 -2.24
C ALA A 164 -3.04 21.97 -2.97
N ILE A 165 -3.63 20.77 -2.86
CA ILE A 165 -3.17 19.59 -3.61
C ILE A 165 -3.32 19.78 -5.13
N VAL A 166 -4.46 20.33 -5.57
CA VAL A 166 -4.69 20.59 -7.00
C VAL A 166 -3.76 21.69 -7.51
N ASP A 167 -3.54 22.73 -6.71
CA ASP A 167 -2.64 23.84 -7.03
C ASP A 167 -1.17 23.38 -7.12
N TRP A 168 -0.73 22.49 -6.22
CA TRP A 168 0.61 21.91 -6.22
C TRP A 168 0.99 21.25 -7.56
N ARG A 169 0.07 20.46 -8.13
CA ARG A 169 0.25 19.85 -9.47
C ARG A 169 -0.11 20.76 -10.65
N SER A 170 -0.67 21.93 -10.33
CA SER A 170 -1.04 23.07 -11.17
C SER A 170 0.10 23.67 -12.00
N THR A 171 0.22 23.46 -13.31
CA THR A 171 1.12 24.31 -14.13
C THR A 171 0.71 25.80 -14.06
N ASN A 172 -0.58 26.06 -13.86
CA ASN A 172 -1.16 27.39 -13.70
C ASN A 172 -1.79 27.57 -12.31
N GLY A 173 -1.16 27.02 -11.26
CA GLY A 173 -1.59 27.25 -9.88
C GLY A 173 -1.68 28.76 -9.56
N THR A 174 -2.73 29.14 -8.84
CA THR A 174 -3.05 30.54 -8.53
C THR A 174 -3.04 30.82 -7.03
N LEU A 175 -2.92 29.79 -6.18
CA LEU A 175 -2.92 30.00 -4.74
C LEU A 175 -1.57 30.58 -4.30
N GLU A 176 -1.63 31.65 -3.51
CA GLU A 176 -0.45 32.25 -2.87
C GLU A 176 -0.10 31.45 -1.61
N LEU A 177 0.57 30.32 -1.82
CA LEU A 177 1.08 29.46 -0.75
C LEU A 177 2.54 29.81 -0.44
N GLY A 178 2.90 29.81 0.84
CA GLY A 178 4.16 30.32 1.38
C GLY A 178 5.36 29.39 1.19
N TYR A 179 5.40 28.59 0.12
CA TYR A 179 6.46 27.61 -0.13
C TYR A 179 7.86 28.25 -0.15
N SER A 180 7.99 29.40 -0.81
CA SER A 180 9.27 30.12 -0.96
C SER A 180 9.90 30.50 0.38
N SER A 181 9.08 30.81 1.38
CA SER A 181 9.55 31.10 2.75
C SER A 181 10.15 29.89 3.45
N LEU A 182 9.81 28.68 3.00
CA LEU A 182 10.35 27.40 3.46
C LEU A 182 11.53 26.91 2.60
N GLY A 183 11.95 27.69 1.60
CA GLY A 183 13.11 27.40 0.75
C GLY A 183 12.85 26.45 -0.42
N TYR A 184 11.58 26.25 -0.81
CA TYR A 184 11.22 25.46 -1.98
C TYR A 184 10.03 26.08 -2.73
N GLU A 185 9.70 25.57 -3.91
CA GLU A 185 8.59 26.05 -4.72
C GLU A 185 7.54 24.95 -4.92
N ALA A 186 6.32 25.35 -5.30
CA ALA A 186 5.32 24.39 -5.74
C ALA A 186 5.83 23.62 -6.97
N LYS A 187 5.55 22.32 -7.04
CA LYS A 187 6.06 21.45 -8.13
C LYS A 187 5.57 21.86 -9.52
N ARG A 188 4.32 22.33 -9.62
CA ARG A 188 3.66 22.73 -10.89
C ARG A 188 3.66 21.65 -11.98
N SER A 189 3.71 20.39 -11.55
CA SER A 189 3.77 19.20 -12.38
C SER A 189 3.07 18.04 -11.67
N PRO A 190 2.57 17.02 -12.38
CA PRO A 190 2.00 15.84 -11.74
C PRO A 190 2.86 15.23 -10.64
N PHE A 191 2.20 14.66 -9.63
CA PHE A 191 2.81 13.83 -8.61
C PHE A 191 3.44 12.59 -9.24
N GLU A 192 4.65 12.24 -8.82
CA GLU A 192 5.37 11.01 -9.19
C GLU A 192 5.25 9.95 -8.09
N THR A 193 5.03 10.40 -6.85
CA THR A 193 4.73 9.55 -5.69
C THR A 193 3.65 10.19 -4.82
N VAL A 194 2.95 9.38 -4.02
CA VAL A 194 1.97 9.88 -3.04
C VAL A 194 2.67 10.60 -1.88
N ASP A 195 3.90 10.20 -1.52
CA ASP A 195 4.67 10.82 -0.42
C ASP A 195 5.02 12.29 -0.65
N GLU A 196 4.98 12.77 -1.89
CA GLU A 196 5.13 14.18 -2.21
C GLU A 196 4.05 15.06 -1.57
N LEU A 197 2.91 14.50 -1.16
CA LEU A 197 1.91 15.22 -0.36
C LEU A 197 2.50 15.82 0.93
N ARG A 198 3.62 15.30 1.45
CA ARG A 198 4.36 15.88 2.59
C ARG A 198 4.86 17.30 2.34
N TRP A 199 5.01 17.68 1.07
CA TRP A 199 5.46 19.01 0.65
C TRP A 199 4.31 19.97 0.36
N VAL A 200 3.07 19.49 0.32
CA VAL A 200 1.91 20.34 0.12
C VAL A 200 1.60 21.07 1.42
N GLN A 201 1.47 22.40 1.35
CA GLN A 201 1.27 23.23 2.53
C GLN A 201 -0.02 22.85 3.27
N GLY A 202 0.07 22.65 4.57
CA GLY A 202 -1.05 22.28 5.44
C GLY A 202 -1.30 20.77 5.57
N ILE A 203 -0.67 19.94 4.73
CA ILE A 203 -0.72 18.49 4.93
C ILE A 203 0.14 18.10 6.14
N THR A 204 -0.44 17.27 7.01
CA THR A 204 0.19 16.78 8.24
C THR A 204 0.35 15.27 8.17
N LEU A 205 1.11 14.70 9.10
CA LEU A 205 1.24 13.24 9.19
C LEU A 205 -0.12 12.56 9.46
N ASP A 206 -1.02 13.22 10.18
CA ASP A 206 -2.36 12.70 10.47
C ASP A 206 -3.20 12.63 9.19
N HIS A 207 -3.11 13.62 8.29
CA HIS A 207 -3.75 13.54 6.97
C HIS A 207 -3.18 12.39 6.12
N LEU A 208 -1.86 12.14 6.20
CA LEU A 208 -1.19 11.14 5.37
C LEU A 208 -1.47 9.70 5.82
N PHE A 209 -1.30 9.44 7.10
CA PHE A 209 -1.39 8.09 7.67
C PHE A 209 -2.80 7.77 8.18
N GLY A 210 -3.54 8.76 8.68
CA GLY A 210 -4.78 8.52 9.41
C GLY A 210 -4.49 7.86 10.76
N ASP A 211 -5.32 6.88 11.12
CA ASP A 211 -5.22 6.16 12.39
C ASP A 211 -4.13 5.06 12.35
N ASP A 212 -3.96 4.38 11.21
CA ASP A 212 -2.98 3.31 10.98
C ASP A 212 -1.60 3.89 10.61
N ARG A 213 -0.75 4.07 11.63
CA ARG A 213 0.57 4.75 11.53
C ARG A 213 1.61 3.87 10.91
N ASN A 214 1.56 2.57 11.20
CA ASN A 214 2.50 1.62 10.61
C ASN A 214 2.02 1.11 9.25
N GLN A 215 0.82 1.44 8.80
CA GLN A 215 0.22 1.07 7.51
C GLN A 215 0.05 -0.44 7.34
N ASN A 216 -0.25 -1.20 8.39
CA ASN A 216 -0.43 -2.66 8.29
C ASN A 216 -1.88 -3.07 7.97
N GLY A 217 -2.82 -2.12 7.94
CA GLY A 217 -4.23 -2.35 7.65
C GLY A 217 -5.07 -2.78 8.85
N ILE A 218 -4.49 -2.79 10.06
CA ILE A 218 -5.17 -2.99 11.34
C ILE A 218 -4.94 -1.77 12.23
N LEU A 219 -5.75 -1.60 13.26
CA LEU A 219 -5.51 -0.58 14.28
C LEU A 219 -4.84 -1.24 15.48
N ASP A 220 -3.57 -0.92 15.73
CA ASP A 220 -2.81 -1.48 16.85
C ASP A 220 -3.19 -0.80 18.18
N PRO A 221 -3.04 -1.47 19.35
CA PRO A 221 -3.44 -0.90 20.64
C PRO A 221 -2.74 0.41 21.02
N ASP A 222 -1.54 0.65 20.49
CA ASP A 222 -0.76 1.87 20.68
C ASP A 222 -1.09 2.97 19.66
N GLU A 223 -1.94 2.68 18.67
CA GLU A 223 -2.42 3.64 17.69
C GLU A 223 -3.67 4.35 18.20
N ARG A 224 -3.63 5.69 18.16
CA ARG A 224 -4.73 6.54 18.63
C ARG A 224 -5.71 6.77 17.49
N SER A 225 -6.97 6.41 17.69
CA SER A 225 -8.05 6.89 16.82
C SER A 225 -8.15 8.42 16.88
N LEU A 226 -7.98 9.07 15.74
CA LEU A 226 -8.09 10.52 15.57
C LEU A 226 -9.52 11.01 15.78
N THR A 227 -10.51 10.15 15.52
CA THR A 227 -11.95 10.47 15.61
C THR A 227 -12.62 9.91 16.86
N GLY A 228 -11.92 9.09 17.65
CA GLY A 228 -12.50 8.35 18.77
C GLY A 228 -13.46 7.23 18.33
N SER A 229 -13.49 6.92 17.03
CA SER A 229 -14.28 5.80 16.48
C SER A 229 -13.62 4.46 16.80
N LEU A 230 -14.42 3.40 16.80
CA LEU A 230 -13.94 2.01 16.84
C LEU A 230 -13.39 1.54 15.49
N SER A 231 -13.60 2.31 14.41
CA SER A 231 -13.12 2.02 13.06
C SER A 231 -11.88 2.87 12.74
N SER A 232 -10.85 2.25 12.15
CA SER A 232 -9.68 2.97 11.65
C SER A 232 -10.05 3.94 10.52
N THR A 233 -9.68 5.20 10.70
CA THR A 233 -9.82 6.25 9.69
C THR A 233 -8.63 6.19 8.72
N PRO A 234 -8.83 5.86 7.43
CA PRO A 234 -7.72 5.73 6.51
C PRO A 234 -7.17 7.11 6.10
N GLY A 235 -5.85 7.22 6.01
CA GLY A 235 -5.19 8.42 5.51
C GLY A 235 -5.09 8.50 3.98
N LEU A 236 -4.50 9.58 3.48
CA LEU A 236 -4.25 9.80 2.05
C LEU A 236 -3.36 8.71 1.42
N LEU A 237 -2.42 8.13 2.18
CA LEU A 237 -1.53 7.07 1.66
C LEU A 237 -2.26 5.75 1.36
N ASP A 238 -3.44 5.52 1.94
CA ASP A 238 -4.26 4.32 1.71
C ASP A 238 -5.39 4.57 0.71
N THR A 239 -5.91 5.81 0.66
CA THR A 239 -7.05 6.19 -0.19
C THR A 239 -6.66 6.74 -1.56
N THR A 240 -5.38 7.08 -1.76
CA THR A 240 -4.91 7.72 -3.00
C THR A 240 -3.76 7.00 -3.68
N THR A 241 -3.61 7.21 -4.99
CA THR A 241 -2.51 6.70 -5.80
C THR A 241 -2.07 7.73 -6.82
N VAL A 242 -0.90 7.55 -7.41
CA VAL A 242 -0.50 8.21 -8.67
C VAL A 242 -0.45 7.21 -9.83
N PHE A 243 -0.59 5.91 -9.53
CA PHE A 243 -0.42 4.79 -10.46
C PHE A 243 -1.79 4.20 -10.81
N SER A 244 -2.49 4.78 -11.78
CA SER A 244 -3.64 4.11 -12.39
C SER A 244 -3.75 4.45 -13.87
N ARG A 245 -3.45 3.44 -14.70
CA ARG A 245 -3.56 3.48 -16.16
C ARG A 245 -4.10 2.15 -16.69
N GLU A 246 -5.02 2.25 -17.63
CA GLU A 246 -5.62 1.12 -18.35
C GLU A 246 -5.23 1.22 -19.83
N PRO A 247 -4.66 0.17 -20.44
CA PRO A 247 -4.34 0.16 -21.85
C PRO A 247 -5.62 0.13 -22.70
N ASN A 248 -5.66 0.91 -23.77
CA ASN A 248 -6.71 0.86 -24.80
C ASN A 248 -6.25 0.00 -25.99
N PHE A 249 -5.48 -1.05 -25.71
CA PHE A 249 -4.99 -2.04 -26.65
C PHE A 249 -4.88 -3.41 -25.94
N HIS A 250 -4.94 -4.49 -26.72
CA HIS A 250 -4.75 -5.86 -26.27
C HIS A 250 -3.28 -6.16 -25.96
N ALA A 251 -3.00 -7.27 -25.26
CA ALA A 251 -1.64 -7.66 -24.94
C ALA A 251 -0.75 -7.92 -26.19
N ASP A 252 -1.34 -8.17 -27.36
CA ASP A 252 -0.64 -8.32 -28.64
C ASP A 252 -0.35 -6.98 -29.36
N GLY A 253 -0.79 -5.86 -28.78
CA GLY A 253 -0.63 -4.50 -29.31
C GLY A 253 -1.73 -4.04 -30.26
N THR A 254 -2.73 -4.87 -30.58
CA THR A 254 -3.88 -4.46 -31.38
C THR A 254 -4.78 -3.50 -30.58
N LEU A 255 -5.35 -2.49 -31.22
CA LEU A 255 -6.14 -1.46 -30.55
C LEU A 255 -7.53 -1.98 -30.16
N LEU A 256 -8.06 -1.53 -29.02
CA LEU A 256 -9.47 -1.76 -28.66
C LEU A 256 -10.39 -1.03 -29.65
N THR A 257 -11.63 -1.53 -29.74
CA THR A 257 -12.70 -0.91 -30.52
C THR A 257 -13.17 0.38 -29.86
N ASN A 258 -13.02 1.51 -30.54
CA ASN A 258 -13.53 2.77 -30.03
C ASN A 258 -15.04 2.86 -30.29
N ALA A 259 -15.83 2.91 -29.21
CA ALA A 259 -17.28 3.02 -29.22
C ALA A 259 -17.82 4.24 -29.98
N ASN A 260 -16.99 5.27 -30.17
CA ASN A 260 -17.31 6.48 -30.93
C ASN A 260 -17.03 6.35 -32.44
N THR A 261 -16.46 5.23 -32.89
CA THR A 261 -16.15 4.99 -34.30
C THR A 261 -17.10 3.98 -34.91
N ARG A 262 -18.07 4.44 -35.72
CA ARG A 262 -19.14 3.62 -36.30
C ARG A 262 -18.64 2.32 -36.95
N ALA A 263 -17.60 2.40 -37.78
CA ALA A 263 -17.09 1.23 -38.50
C ALA A 263 -16.50 0.17 -37.56
N GLN A 264 -15.78 0.59 -36.52
CA GLN A 264 -15.18 -0.32 -35.54
C GLN A 264 -16.25 -0.99 -34.69
N ILE A 265 -17.19 -0.21 -34.14
CA ILE A 265 -18.25 -0.76 -33.30
C ILE A 265 -19.19 -1.66 -34.10
N GLN A 266 -19.47 -1.34 -35.37
CA GLN A 266 -20.24 -2.23 -36.25
C GLN A 266 -19.56 -3.58 -36.41
N GLY A 267 -18.25 -3.61 -36.68
CA GLY A 267 -17.49 -4.86 -36.83
C GLY A 267 -17.53 -5.73 -35.58
N LEU A 268 -17.33 -5.14 -34.40
CA LEU A 268 -17.40 -5.85 -33.12
C LEU A 268 -18.81 -6.38 -32.81
N LEU A 269 -19.85 -5.59 -33.08
CA LEU A 269 -21.23 -6.00 -32.85
C LEU A 269 -21.66 -7.10 -33.83
N GLU A 270 -21.22 -7.04 -35.09
CA GLU A 270 -21.50 -8.08 -36.09
C GLU A 270 -20.82 -9.40 -35.74
N SER A 271 -19.57 -9.38 -35.29
CA SER A 271 -18.86 -10.59 -34.86
C SER A 271 -19.47 -11.22 -33.61
N SER A 272 -19.97 -10.41 -32.69
CA SER A 272 -20.48 -10.88 -31.39
C SER A 272 -21.96 -11.28 -31.41
N PHE A 273 -22.78 -10.61 -32.23
CA PHE A 273 -24.25 -10.72 -32.19
C PHE A 273 -24.90 -10.96 -33.55
N GLY A 274 -24.14 -10.97 -34.63
CA GLY A 274 -24.66 -11.07 -36.00
C GLY A 274 -25.23 -9.76 -36.54
N THR A 275 -25.45 -9.72 -37.86
CA THR A 275 -25.77 -8.49 -38.59
C THR A 275 -27.11 -7.86 -38.24
N GLY A 276 -28.13 -8.68 -37.93
CA GLY A 276 -29.47 -8.18 -37.57
C GLY A 276 -29.45 -7.40 -36.27
N ARG A 277 -28.97 -8.06 -35.20
CA ARG A 277 -28.88 -7.47 -33.86
C ARG A 277 -27.92 -6.29 -33.80
N SER A 278 -26.80 -6.36 -34.54
CA SER A 278 -25.88 -5.22 -34.69
C SER A 278 -26.58 -3.97 -35.22
N ARG A 279 -27.40 -4.08 -36.29
CA ARG A 279 -28.16 -2.94 -36.84
C ARG A 279 -29.16 -2.35 -35.85
N GLU A 280 -29.83 -3.19 -35.07
CA GLU A 280 -30.75 -2.73 -34.02
C GLU A 280 -30.01 -1.92 -32.94
N ILE A 281 -28.87 -2.44 -32.47
CA ILE A 281 -28.04 -1.76 -31.46
C ILE A 281 -27.48 -0.44 -32.01
N LEU A 282 -26.93 -0.43 -33.22
CA LEU A 282 -26.43 0.80 -33.86
C LEU A 282 -27.51 1.86 -34.01
N THR A 283 -28.74 1.44 -34.32
CA THR A 283 -29.89 2.36 -34.40
C THR A 283 -30.20 2.98 -33.03
N ARG A 284 -30.21 2.19 -31.95
CA ARG A 284 -30.39 2.70 -30.57
C ARG A 284 -29.25 3.62 -30.13
N LEU A 285 -28.02 3.31 -30.52
CA LEU A 285 -26.84 4.13 -30.28
C LEU A 285 -26.87 5.47 -31.05
N GLY A 286 -27.81 5.67 -31.97
CA GLY A 286 -27.92 6.88 -32.77
C GLY A 286 -26.96 6.93 -33.95
N PHE A 287 -26.32 5.82 -34.30
CA PHE A 287 -25.59 5.68 -35.57
C PHE A 287 -26.59 5.52 -36.71
N THR A 288 -27.18 6.63 -37.15
CA THR A 288 -28.11 6.64 -38.28
C THR A 288 -27.39 6.19 -39.55
N GLN A 289 -28.14 5.54 -40.44
CA GLN A 289 -27.65 5.06 -41.73
C GLN A 289 -27.49 6.26 -42.69
N GLY A 290 -26.50 7.13 -42.43
CA GLY A 290 -26.23 8.31 -43.24
C GLY A 290 -25.43 7.98 -44.50
N GLY A 291 -26.14 7.94 -45.64
CA GLY A 291 -25.62 8.14 -47.01
C GLY A 291 -24.57 7.14 -47.50
N GLY A 292 -25.00 6.13 -48.26
CA GLY A 292 -24.08 5.49 -49.20
C GLY A 292 -23.45 6.54 -50.15
N PRO A 293 -22.25 6.28 -50.70
CA PRO A 293 -21.64 7.18 -51.67
C PRO A 293 -22.52 7.22 -52.92
N GLY A 294 -23.41 8.23 -53.03
CA GLY A 294 -24.32 8.38 -54.17
C GLY A 294 -25.69 9.03 -53.91
N GLY A 295 -26.06 9.36 -52.67
CA GLY A 295 -27.33 10.03 -52.37
C GLY A 295 -27.22 11.56 -52.45
N GLY A 296 -27.44 12.14 -53.65
CA GLY A 296 -27.57 13.57 -53.82
C GLY A 296 -28.91 14.11 -53.30
N GLY A 297 -28.86 15.18 -52.51
CA GLY A 297 -29.99 16.09 -52.29
C GLY A 297 -30.57 16.09 -50.86
N GLY A 298 -30.46 17.24 -50.19
CA GLY A 298 -31.26 17.57 -49.02
C GLY A 298 -30.47 18.24 -47.91
N GLY A 299 -30.41 19.58 -47.94
CA GLY A 299 -29.88 20.38 -46.83
C GLY A 299 -30.75 20.22 -45.59
N GLY A 300 -30.33 19.33 -44.70
CA GLY A 300 -30.78 19.22 -43.31
C GLY A 300 -29.56 18.88 -42.49
N GLY A 301 -29.30 19.64 -41.41
CA GLY A 301 -28.07 19.57 -40.63
C GLY A 301 -27.63 18.13 -40.38
N ALA A 302 -26.38 17.81 -40.73
CA ALA A 302 -25.81 16.49 -40.52
C ALA A 302 -26.12 16.05 -39.09
N ALA A 303 -26.83 14.93 -38.93
CA ALA A 303 -27.11 14.38 -37.61
C ALA A 303 -25.76 14.22 -36.89
N ALA A 304 -25.62 14.88 -35.73
CA ALA A 304 -24.40 14.82 -34.95
C ALA A 304 -24.09 13.34 -34.69
N THR A 305 -22.88 12.90 -35.05
CA THR A 305 -22.44 11.53 -34.76
C THR A 305 -22.52 11.34 -33.24
N PRO A 306 -23.09 10.22 -32.75
CA PRO A 306 -23.19 10.00 -31.33
C PRO A 306 -21.80 10.00 -30.70
N ASN A 307 -21.69 10.59 -29.51
CA ASN A 307 -20.47 10.65 -28.73
C ASN A 307 -20.74 10.10 -27.32
N PHE A 308 -20.00 9.08 -26.94
CA PHE A 308 -20.03 8.38 -25.68
C PHE A 308 -18.81 8.82 -24.86
N PRO A 309 -19.01 9.63 -23.80
CA PRO A 309 -17.93 10.08 -22.93
C PRO A 309 -17.45 8.99 -21.97
N SER A 310 -18.13 7.84 -21.88
CA SER A 310 -17.78 6.71 -21.02
C SER A 310 -18.40 5.41 -21.55
N LEU A 311 -17.82 4.28 -21.16
CA LEU A 311 -18.42 2.98 -21.45
C LEU A 311 -19.78 2.79 -20.74
N LEU A 312 -19.99 3.47 -19.60
CA LEU A 312 -21.27 3.43 -18.88
C LEU A 312 -22.37 4.10 -19.72
N ARG A 313 -22.08 5.24 -20.35
CA ARG A 313 -23.03 5.90 -21.26
C ARG A 313 -23.31 5.04 -22.50
N PHE A 314 -22.28 4.40 -23.05
CA PHE A 314 -22.45 3.48 -24.16
C PHE A 314 -23.39 2.32 -23.77
N TYR A 315 -23.15 1.66 -22.63
CA TYR A 315 -24.00 0.57 -22.13
C TYR A 315 -25.45 1.01 -21.97
N LEU A 316 -25.69 2.14 -21.27
CA LEU A 316 -27.04 2.69 -21.09
C LEU A 316 -27.73 2.93 -22.44
N THR A 317 -27.04 3.51 -23.41
CA THR A 317 -27.63 3.85 -24.72
C THR A 317 -27.85 2.62 -25.61
N SER A 318 -26.98 1.61 -25.52
CA SER A 318 -27.04 0.39 -26.35
C SER A 318 -28.30 -0.46 -26.11
N GLY A 319 -28.82 -0.46 -24.88
CA GLY A 319 -29.90 -1.36 -24.46
C GLY A 319 -29.50 -2.84 -24.47
N LEU A 320 -28.20 -3.13 -24.36
CA LEU A 320 -27.69 -4.48 -24.13
C LEU A 320 -28.07 -4.98 -22.74
N SER A 321 -28.22 -6.30 -22.60
CA SER A 321 -28.25 -6.93 -21.28
C SER A 321 -26.85 -6.88 -20.65
N GLN A 322 -26.76 -7.11 -19.33
CA GLN A 322 -25.47 -7.22 -18.65
C GLN A 322 -24.61 -8.32 -19.30
N ASP A 323 -25.16 -9.51 -19.51
CA ASP A 323 -24.44 -10.65 -20.10
C ASP A 323 -23.96 -10.36 -21.53
N ASP A 324 -24.76 -9.69 -22.35
CA ASP A 324 -24.33 -9.32 -23.70
C ASP A 324 -23.24 -8.25 -23.66
N PHE A 325 -23.37 -7.25 -22.77
CA PHE A 325 -22.36 -6.21 -22.64
C PHE A 325 -21.02 -6.78 -22.13
N GLU A 326 -21.05 -7.72 -21.18
CA GLU A 326 -19.85 -8.39 -20.66
C GLU A 326 -19.04 -9.11 -21.76
N ARG A 327 -19.67 -9.57 -22.84
CA ARG A 327 -18.98 -10.21 -23.97
C ARG A 327 -18.14 -9.23 -24.79
N ILE A 328 -18.54 -7.96 -24.85
CA ILE A 328 -17.87 -6.94 -25.68
C ILE A 328 -17.10 -5.92 -24.87
N ALA A 329 -17.41 -5.74 -23.58
CA ALA A 329 -16.79 -4.73 -22.72
C ALA A 329 -15.26 -4.78 -22.67
N PRO A 330 -14.59 -5.97 -22.65
CA PRO A 330 -13.14 -6.05 -22.69
C PRO A 330 -12.53 -5.46 -23.96
N GLU A 331 -13.28 -5.47 -25.07
CA GLU A 331 -12.86 -5.07 -26.40
C GLU A 331 -13.11 -3.57 -26.68
N LEU A 332 -13.67 -2.82 -25.73
CA LEU A 332 -14.16 -1.45 -25.94
C LEU A 332 -13.30 -0.38 -25.26
N CYS A 333 -13.16 0.76 -25.94
CA CYS A 333 -12.70 2.03 -25.37
C CYS A 333 -13.57 3.19 -25.86
N VAL A 334 -13.39 4.39 -25.28
CA VAL A 334 -14.10 5.62 -25.71
C VAL A 334 -13.14 6.72 -26.18
N THR A 335 -11.86 6.41 -26.28
CA THR A 335 -10.79 7.38 -26.59
C THR A 335 -9.83 6.77 -27.61
N THR A 336 -9.12 7.64 -28.34
CA THR A 336 -8.04 7.25 -29.23
C THR A 336 -6.67 7.25 -28.55
N ASN A 337 -6.60 7.71 -27.28
CA ASN A 337 -5.37 7.65 -26.49
C ASN A 337 -4.97 6.19 -26.22
N ALA A 338 -3.67 5.91 -26.22
CA ALA A 338 -3.17 4.56 -25.92
C ALA A 338 -3.53 4.07 -24.50
N TYR A 339 -3.66 4.99 -23.54
CA TYR A 339 -4.04 4.68 -22.16
C TYR A 339 -5.15 5.61 -21.66
N SER A 340 -5.99 5.06 -20.80
CA SER A 340 -6.95 5.79 -19.95
C SER A 340 -6.38 5.89 -18.54
N TYR A 341 -6.50 7.03 -17.89
CA TYR A 341 -5.86 7.28 -16.58
C TYR A 341 -6.88 7.66 -15.51
N GLY A 342 -6.65 7.22 -14.27
CA GLY A 342 -7.43 7.66 -13.12
C GLY A 342 -8.84 7.11 -13.01
N ARG A 343 -9.19 6.06 -13.77
CA ARG A 343 -10.43 5.32 -13.55
C ARG A 343 -10.35 4.58 -12.22
N VAL A 344 -11.46 4.55 -11.49
CA VAL A 344 -11.58 3.84 -10.21
C VAL A 344 -12.26 2.50 -10.44
N ASN A 345 -11.68 1.44 -9.89
CA ASN A 345 -12.17 0.08 -9.99
C ASN A 345 -13.29 -0.17 -8.97
N LEU A 346 -14.51 -0.36 -9.46
CA LEU A 346 -15.69 -0.64 -8.62
C LEU A 346 -15.57 -1.95 -7.82
N ASN A 347 -14.77 -2.90 -8.31
CA ASN A 347 -14.64 -4.21 -7.67
C ASN A 347 -13.77 -4.17 -6.41
N THR A 348 -12.91 -3.16 -6.27
CA THR A 348 -11.88 -3.09 -5.21
C THR A 348 -11.95 -1.81 -4.37
N ALA A 349 -12.45 -0.69 -4.91
CA ALA A 349 -12.50 0.58 -4.20
C ALA A 349 -13.36 0.54 -2.93
N ASN A 350 -12.90 1.12 -1.83
CA ASN A 350 -13.70 1.19 -0.60
C ASN A 350 -14.81 2.25 -0.71
N ALA A 351 -15.76 2.23 0.24
CA ALA A 351 -16.88 3.18 0.25
C ALA A 351 -16.42 4.64 0.26
N THR A 352 -15.38 4.97 1.03
CA THR A 352 -14.80 6.31 1.11
C THR A 352 -14.32 6.83 -0.25
N VAL A 353 -13.57 6.02 -0.99
CA VAL A 353 -13.05 6.35 -2.32
C VAL A 353 -14.20 6.51 -3.33
N LEU A 354 -15.19 5.62 -3.28
CA LEU A 354 -16.37 5.70 -4.16
C LEU A 354 -17.19 6.97 -3.89
N THR A 355 -17.50 7.25 -2.62
CA THR A 355 -18.20 8.49 -2.21
C THR A 355 -17.45 9.71 -2.72
N ALA A 356 -16.13 9.78 -2.48
CA ALA A 356 -15.31 10.88 -2.92
C ALA A 356 -15.33 11.06 -4.44
N LEU A 357 -15.21 9.98 -5.20
CA LEU A 357 -15.32 10.02 -6.66
C LEU A 357 -16.69 10.54 -7.12
N PHE A 358 -17.77 10.08 -6.50
CA PHE A 358 -19.14 10.41 -6.89
C PHE A 358 -19.46 11.88 -6.61
N VAL A 359 -19.03 12.40 -5.44
CA VAL A 359 -19.11 13.83 -5.14
C VAL A 359 -18.27 14.65 -6.14
N GLY A 360 -17.06 14.17 -6.45
CA GLY A 360 -16.21 14.77 -7.50
C GLY A 360 -16.85 14.80 -8.89
N ALA A 361 -17.74 13.84 -9.19
CA ALA A 361 -18.52 13.79 -10.42
C ALA A 361 -19.75 14.72 -10.40
N GLY A 362 -20.11 15.29 -9.25
CA GLY A 362 -21.20 16.24 -9.08
C GLY A 362 -22.42 15.72 -8.32
N LEU A 363 -22.33 14.56 -7.65
CA LEU A 363 -23.38 14.12 -6.73
C LEU A 363 -23.35 14.88 -5.42
N ALA A 364 -24.52 15.07 -4.81
CA ALA A 364 -24.60 15.47 -3.41
C ALA A 364 -24.03 14.36 -2.51
N GLN A 365 -23.39 14.76 -1.41
CA GLN A 365 -22.70 13.85 -0.49
C GLN A 365 -23.57 12.68 -0.01
N GLU A 366 -24.78 12.96 0.48
CA GLU A 366 -25.69 11.93 1.00
C GLU A 366 -26.07 10.89 -0.09
N ALA A 367 -26.34 11.34 -1.32
CA ALA A 367 -26.64 10.45 -2.44
C ALA A 367 -25.41 9.63 -2.87
N ALA A 368 -24.22 10.20 -2.77
CA ALA A 368 -22.96 9.52 -3.04
C ALA A 368 -22.68 8.42 -2.01
N GLU A 369 -22.84 8.70 -0.71
CA GLU A 369 -22.67 7.74 0.38
C GLU A 369 -23.66 6.57 0.29
N GLY A 370 -24.94 6.87 0.01
CA GLY A 370 -25.97 5.85 -0.20
C GLY A 370 -25.69 4.95 -1.40
N ALA A 371 -25.23 5.52 -2.52
CA ALA A 371 -24.86 4.74 -3.70
C ALA A 371 -23.60 3.89 -3.45
N ALA A 372 -22.56 4.47 -2.84
CA ALA A 372 -21.31 3.77 -2.55
C ALA A 372 -21.53 2.56 -1.62
N SER A 373 -22.27 2.76 -0.51
CA SER A 373 -22.60 1.66 0.42
C SER A 373 -23.43 0.55 -0.25
N THR A 374 -24.39 0.91 -1.09
CA THR A 374 -25.19 -0.06 -1.87
C THR A 374 -24.31 -0.88 -2.81
N LEU A 375 -23.37 -0.24 -3.51
CA LEU A 375 -22.45 -0.93 -4.43
C LEU A 375 -21.49 -1.87 -3.69
N VAL A 376 -20.91 -1.43 -2.56
CA VAL A 376 -20.01 -2.24 -1.73
C VAL A 376 -20.75 -3.49 -1.22
N ARG A 377 -21.94 -3.30 -0.65
CA ARG A 377 -22.76 -4.42 -0.18
C ARG A 377 -23.15 -5.36 -1.32
N TYR A 378 -23.51 -4.81 -2.50
CA TYR A 378 -23.89 -5.62 -3.65
C TYR A 378 -22.73 -6.52 -4.11
N ARG A 379 -21.51 -5.98 -4.26
CA ARG A 379 -20.36 -6.77 -4.73
C ARG A 379 -19.95 -7.87 -3.74
N GLU A 380 -20.12 -7.65 -2.44
CA GLU A 380 -19.83 -8.67 -1.41
C GLU A 380 -20.80 -9.85 -1.48
N GLN A 381 -22.05 -9.57 -1.87
CA GLN A 381 -23.09 -10.58 -2.02
C GLN A 381 -23.06 -11.28 -3.40
N ASN A 382 -22.41 -10.67 -4.40
CA ASN A 382 -22.48 -11.10 -5.80
C ASN A 382 -21.08 -11.21 -6.43
N THR A 383 -20.20 -12.04 -5.85
CA THR A 383 -18.77 -12.10 -6.22
C THR A 383 -18.49 -12.64 -7.64
N THR A 384 -19.47 -13.25 -8.31
CA THR A 384 -19.29 -13.89 -9.62
C THR A 384 -19.78 -13.08 -10.82
N SER A 385 -20.48 -11.95 -10.61
CA SER A 385 -21.15 -11.18 -11.67
C SER A 385 -20.64 -9.73 -11.79
N LEU A 386 -19.34 -9.54 -11.58
CA LEU A 386 -18.69 -8.22 -11.49
C LEU A 386 -17.72 -7.92 -12.66
N ASN A 387 -17.94 -8.56 -13.81
CA ASN A 387 -16.96 -8.57 -14.91
C ASN A 387 -16.97 -7.28 -15.75
N SER A 388 -18.03 -6.47 -15.66
CA SER A 388 -18.12 -5.19 -16.36
C SER A 388 -18.85 -4.14 -15.53
N ILE A 389 -18.64 -2.87 -15.85
CA ILE A 389 -19.36 -1.75 -15.23
C ILE A 389 -20.90 -1.84 -15.30
N ALA A 390 -21.46 -2.75 -16.11
CA ALA A 390 -22.91 -2.95 -16.19
C ALA A 390 -23.53 -3.40 -14.86
N TRP A 391 -22.78 -4.11 -14.01
CA TRP A 391 -23.30 -4.56 -12.71
C TRP A 391 -23.71 -3.39 -11.80
N MET A 392 -23.05 -2.22 -11.95
CA MET A 392 -23.43 -0.99 -11.23
C MET A 392 -24.90 -0.61 -11.52
N VAL A 393 -25.33 -0.78 -12.77
CA VAL A 393 -26.70 -0.49 -13.20
C VAL A 393 -27.68 -1.51 -12.63
N THR A 394 -27.28 -2.78 -12.55
CA THR A 394 -28.07 -3.84 -11.91
C THR A 394 -28.23 -3.59 -10.41
N ALA A 395 -27.18 -3.10 -9.74
CA ALA A 395 -27.17 -2.83 -8.31
C ALA A 395 -28.00 -1.59 -7.91
N LEU A 396 -27.88 -0.49 -8.66
CA LEU A 396 -28.51 0.79 -8.30
C LEU A 396 -29.81 1.08 -9.07
N GLY A 397 -29.98 0.48 -10.24
CA GLY A 397 -31.03 0.83 -11.20
C GLY A 397 -30.58 1.84 -12.25
N ARG A 398 -31.14 1.70 -13.46
CA ARG A 398 -30.79 2.48 -14.65
C ARG A 398 -30.95 3.99 -14.49
N ASP A 399 -32.04 4.41 -13.85
CA ASP A 399 -32.39 5.83 -13.70
C ASP A 399 -31.86 6.45 -12.40
N HIS A 400 -31.06 5.68 -11.62
CA HIS A 400 -30.46 6.18 -10.40
C HIS A 400 -29.55 7.39 -10.70
N GLN A 401 -29.59 8.42 -9.85
CA GLN A 401 -28.83 9.66 -10.05
C GLN A 401 -27.32 9.42 -10.20
N ALA A 402 -26.76 8.48 -9.42
CA ALA A 402 -25.36 8.09 -9.53
C ALA A 402 -25.01 7.53 -10.93
N VAL A 403 -25.83 6.59 -11.43
CA VAL A 403 -25.62 5.97 -12.75
C VAL A 403 -25.66 7.02 -13.86
N THR A 404 -26.68 7.90 -13.83
CA THR A 404 -26.87 8.93 -14.86
C THR A 404 -25.78 10.01 -14.82
N THR A 405 -25.32 10.41 -13.63
CA THR A 405 -24.25 11.40 -13.47
C THR A 405 -22.90 10.83 -13.89
N LEU A 406 -22.55 9.63 -13.42
CA LEU A 406 -21.27 8.99 -13.72
C LEU A 406 -21.16 8.57 -15.18
N ALA A 407 -22.29 8.31 -15.86
CA ALA A 407 -22.28 8.07 -17.30
C ALA A 407 -21.71 9.27 -18.09
N GLY A 408 -21.78 10.49 -17.56
CA GLY A 408 -21.25 11.68 -18.23
C GLY A 408 -19.73 11.73 -18.38
N ARG A 409 -18.97 10.89 -17.67
CA ARG A 409 -17.50 10.93 -17.65
C ARG A 409 -16.88 9.54 -17.51
N ASP A 410 -15.70 9.36 -18.11
CA ASP A 410 -14.96 8.11 -18.06
C ASP A 410 -14.17 7.94 -16.75
N LEU A 411 -14.86 7.66 -15.65
CA LEU A 411 -14.29 7.64 -14.30
C LEU A 411 -14.20 6.24 -13.68
N LEU A 412 -14.82 5.23 -14.28
CA LEU A 412 -15.04 3.92 -13.67
C LEU A 412 -14.45 2.81 -14.52
N THR A 413 -13.96 1.77 -13.86
CA THR A 413 -13.54 0.52 -14.48
C THR A 413 -13.91 -0.65 -13.57
N THR A 414 -13.80 -1.87 -14.10
CA THR A 414 -13.79 -3.12 -13.33
C THR A 414 -12.44 -3.82 -13.40
N LYS A 415 -11.46 -3.15 -14.02
CA LYS A 415 -10.14 -3.72 -14.31
C LYS A 415 -9.03 -3.14 -13.42
N SER A 416 -7.99 -3.94 -13.23
CA SER A 416 -6.78 -3.65 -12.47
C SER A 416 -5.56 -3.90 -13.35
N PHE A 417 -4.65 -2.93 -13.43
CA PHE A 417 -3.38 -3.07 -14.15
C PHE A 417 -2.16 -2.62 -13.34
N GLN A 418 -2.38 -1.96 -12.19
CA GLN A 418 -1.33 -1.58 -11.26
C GLN A 418 -1.62 -2.22 -9.90
N TYR A 419 -0.61 -2.89 -9.36
CA TYR A 419 -0.72 -3.71 -8.15
C TYR A 419 0.31 -3.25 -7.13
N GLY A 420 -0.16 -2.90 -5.93
CA GLY A 420 0.67 -2.68 -4.77
C GLY A 420 1.00 -3.99 -4.07
N ALA A 421 2.29 -4.25 -3.85
CA ALA A 421 2.78 -5.36 -3.05
C ALA A 421 3.55 -4.82 -1.84
N ASP A 422 2.97 -4.92 -0.65
CA ASP A 422 3.62 -4.57 0.60
C ASP A 422 4.26 -5.83 1.20
N LEU A 423 5.55 -6.00 0.95
CA LEU A 423 6.28 -7.22 1.27
C LEU A 423 6.97 -7.09 2.61
N VAL A 424 6.70 -8.02 3.52
CA VAL A 424 7.38 -8.14 4.81
C VAL A 424 8.17 -9.43 4.83
N ALA A 425 9.48 -9.36 5.06
CA ALA A 425 10.35 -10.50 5.20
C ALA A 425 10.92 -10.59 6.62
N VAL A 426 10.91 -11.82 7.14
CA VAL A 426 11.61 -12.19 8.37
C VAL A 426 12.71 -13.18 8.00
N GLY A 427 13.92 -12.89 8.43
CA GLY A 427 15.09 -13.69 8.13
C GLY A 427 15.14 -15.00 8.93
N PRO A 428 16.25 -15.76 8.78
CA PRO A 428 16.42 -17.05 9.44
C PRO A 428 16.27 -16.96 10.96
N LEU A 429 15.69 -18.01 11.56
CA LEU A 429 15.48 -18.12 13.02
C LEU A 429 14.70 -16.93 13.62
N GLY A 430 13.79 -16.32 12.85
CA GLY A 430 13.00 -15.16 13.29
C GLY A 430 13.81 -13.88 13.50
N ARG A 431 15.03 -13.82 12.99
CA ARG A 431 15.92 -12.66 13.10
C ARG A 431 15.94 -11.89 11.79
N GLY A 432 16.20 -10.59 11.86
CA GLY A 432 16.19 -9.73 10.69
C GLY A 432 14.75 -9.44 10.22
N TYR A 433 14.50 -8.18 9.87
CA TYR A 433 13.17 -7.72 9.48
C TYR A 433 13.32 -6.68 8.38
N ARG A 434 12.64 -6.91 7.26
CA ARG A 434 12.58 -5.97 6.15
C ARG A 434 11.15 -5.83 5.68
N ARG A 435 10.74 -4.60 5.41
CA ARG A 435 9.46 -4.30 4.80
C ARG A 435 9.62 -3.33 3.65
N VAL A 436 9.12 -3.70 2.47
CA VAL A 436 9.27 -2.90 1.26
C VAL A 436 7.97 -2.93 0.46
N LYS A 437 7.46 -1.75 0.12
CA LYS A 437 6.33 -1.59 -0.80
C LYS A 437 6.85 -1.50 -2.23
N PHE A 438 6.24 -2.29 -3.12
CA PHE A 438 6.45 -2.23 -4.56
C PHE A 438 5.14 -1.87 -5.27
N ILE A 439 5.24 -1.15 -6.38
CA ILE A 439 4.14 -1.01 -7.34
C ILE A 439 4.53 -1.71 -8.64
N PHE A 440 3.71 -2.66 -9.05
CA PHE A 440 3.83 -3.37 -10.31
C PHE A 440 2.84 -2.79 -11.33
N ASP A 441 3.24 -2.77 -12.59
CA ASP A 441 2.40 -2.42 -13.73
C ASP A 441 2.43 -3.54 -14.76
N ILE A 442 1.25 -3.96 -15.20
CA ILE A 442 1.08 -5.04 -16.17
C ILE A 442 0.39 -4.57 -17.46
N SER A 443 0.19 -3.26 -17.65
CA SER A 443 -0.55 -2.71 -18.80
C SER A 443 0.06 -3.08 -20.14
N ASP A 444 1.36 -3.37 -20.18
CA ASP A 444 2.10 -3.73 -21.40
C ASP A 444 2.25 -5.25 -21.57
N GLY A 445 1.47 -6.05 -20.84
CA GLY A 445 1.47 -7.52 -20.91
C GLY A 445 2.61 -8.22 -20.14
N VAL A 446 3.63 -7.48 -19.69
CA VAL A 446 4.70 -7.99 -18.83
C VAL A 446 4.77 -7.16 -17.55
N PRO A 447 4.81 -7.79 -16.36
CA PRO A 447 4.94 -7.07 -15.10
C PRO A 447 6.24 -6.28 -14.98
N LYS A 448 6.12 -4.98 -14.69
CA LYS A 448 7.22 -4.05 -14.47
C LYS A 448 7.10 -3.43 -13.09
N ILE A 449 8.21 -3.28 -12.38
CA ILE A 449 8.24 -2.54 -11.11
C ILE A 449 8.38 -1.05 -11.44
N LEU A 450 7.39 -0.24 -11.06
CA LEU A 450 7.39 1.21 -11.23
C LEU A 450 7.95 1.95 -10.02
N TYR A 451 7.73 1.42 -8.82
CA TYR A 451 8.07 2.07 -7.56
C TYR A 451 8.52 1.05 -6.52
N ARG A 452 9.45 1.47 -5.66
CA ARG A 452 9.99 0.70 -4.54
C ARG A 452 10.24 1.64 -3.36
N GLN A 453 9.75 1.29 -2.19
CA GLN A 453 9.91 2.07 -0.97
C GLN A 453 10.19 1.19 0.24
N ASP A 454 11.26 1.50 0.97
CA ASP A 454 11.55 0.87 2.25
C ASP A 454 10.63 1.44 3.34
N LEU A 455 9.87 0.55 3.97
CA LEU A 455 8.95 0.83 5.08
C LEU A 455 9.43 0.20 6.39
N SER A 456 10.63 -0.38 6.44
CA SER A 456 11.17 -1.06 7.63
C SER A 456 11.23 -0.13 8.85
N ARG A 457 11.38 1.19 8.62
CA ARG A 457 11.34 2.22 9.68
C ARG A 457 10.00 2.36 10.40
N LEU A 458 8.91 1.83 9.83
CA LEU A 458 7.57 1.83 10.44
C LEU A 458 7.42 0.73 11.50
N GLY A 459 8.45 -0.09 11.72
CA GLY A 459 8.41 -1.14 12.71
C GLY A 459 7.70 -2.39 12.22
N TRP A 460 7.36 -3.27 13.17
CA TRP A 460 6.80 -4.59 12.92
C TRP A 460 5.34 -4.52 12.47
N ALA A 461 5.05 -5.09 11.29
CA ALA A 461 3.74 -4.97 10.65
C ALA A 461 2.90 -6.27 10.64
N LEU A 462 3.41 -7.37 11.20
CA LEU A 462 2.74 -8.68 11.13
C LEU A 462 1.89 -9.00 12.37
N GLY A 463 1.73 -8.04 13.28
CA GLY A 463 0.97 -8.22 14.52
C GLY A 463 1.59 -9.27 15.46
N ASP A 464 1.00 -9.44 16.64
CA ASP A 464 1.54 -10.34 17.67
C ASP A 464 1.33 -11.82 17.35
N ARG A 465 0.20 -12.18 16.73
CA ARG A 465 -0.11 -13.57 16.37
C ARG A 465 0.96 -14.18 15.46
N VAL A 466 1.34 -13.48 14.38
CA VAL A 466 2.37 -14.00 13.46
C VAL A 466 3.72 -14.05 14.16
N ARG A 467 4.01 -13.10 15.07
CA ARG A 467 5.23 -13.12 15.87
C ARG A 467 5.31 -14.37 16.77
N GLU A 468 4.22 -14.73 17.43
CA GLU A 468 4.11 -15.96 18.23
C GLU A 468 4.24 -17.22 17.37
N GLU A 469 3.60 -17.25 16.20
CA GLU A 469 3.70 -18.37 15.25
C GLU A 469 5.16 -18.58 14.80
N ILE A 470 5.91 -17.50 14.53
CA ILE A 470 7.34 -17.57 14.19
C ILE A 470 8.15 -18.09 15.38
N ALA A 471 7.89 -17.60 16.60
CA ALA A 471 8.59 -18.04 17.80
C ALA A 471 8.43 -19.56 18.04
N GLN A 472 7.20 -20.07 17.92
CA GLN A 472 6.90 -21.50 18.07
C GLN A 472 7.57 -22.37 17.01
N GLN A 473 7.83 -21.84 15.81
CA GLN A 473 8.53 -22.55 14.76
C GLN A 473 10.05 -22.64 15.00
N ILE A 474 10.62 -21.73 15.78
CA ILE A 474 12.05 -21.73 16.12
C ILE A 474 12.35 -22.72 17.24
N ASP A 475 11.40 -22.90 18.17
CA ASP A 475 11.54 -23.79 19.32
C ASP A 475 11.34 -25.28 18.98
N ARG A 476 10.89 -25.60 17.75
CA ARG A 476 10.74 -26.96 17.22
C ARG A 476 11.92 -27.31 16.32
#